data_AF-V2YGA5-F1
#
_entry.id   AF-V2YGA5-F1
#
_cell.length_a   1.000
_cell.length_b   1.000
_cell.length_c   1.000
_cell.angle_alpha   90.00
_cell.angle_beta   90.00
_cell.angle_gamma   90.00
#
_symmetry.space_group_name_H-M   'P 1'
#
loop_
_entity.id
_entity.type
_entity.pdbx_description
1 polymer ?
#
loop_
_entity_poly.entity_id
_entity_poly.type
_entity_poly.pdbx_seq_one_letter_code
_entity_poly.pdbx_strand_id
1 'polypeptide(L)'
;MAKSVRLPEREQVIRRMWKLANAGAGDAVRLACFPPEEWQGVDRLELDALTEFKRGSNGVVELKFVDRGRLLERLLDTVDHSGEEQVDRFLQAMEGQK
;
A
#
# COMPACT_ATOMS: atom_id res chain seq x y z
N MET A 1 -21.24 12.13 19.44
CA MET A 1 -19.94 12.83 19.31
C MET A 1 -19.19 12.22 18.14
N ALA A 2 -18.98 12.96 17.06
CA ALA A 2 -18.21 12.46 15.92
C ALA A 2 -16.73 12.37 16.35
N LYS A 3 -16.14 11.17 16.33
CA LYS A 3 -14.70 11.01 16.54
C LYS A 3 -13.99 11.74 15.38
N SER A 4 -13.23 12.79 15.68
CA SER A 4 -12.35 13.39 14.68
C SER A 4 -11.29 12.37 14.32
N VAL A 5 -11.37 11.79 13.12
CA VAL A 5 -10.33 10.88 12.63
C VAL A 5 -9.15 11.75 12.23
N ARG A 6 -8.06 11.68 13.01
CA ARG A 6 -6.80 12.32 12.64
C ARG A 6 -6.20 11.57 11.45
N LEU A 7 -5.74 12.29 10.44
CA LEU A 7 -5.04 11.70 9.30
C LEU A 7 -3.70 11.11 9.74
N PRO A 8 -3.24 10.01 9.10
CA PRO A 8 -1.95 9.41 9.41
C PRO A 8 -0.80 10.36 9.05
N GLU A 9 0.28 10.29 9.83
CA GLU A 9 1.53 11.02 9.56
C GLU A 9 2.22 10.48 8.29
N ARG A 10 3.05 11.30 7.64
CA ARG A 10 3.77 10.93 6.38
C ARG A 10 4.48 9.58 6.50
N GLU A 11 5.23 9.37 7.58
CA GLU A 11 5.96 8.12 7.84
C GLU A 11 5.04 6.90 7.93
N GLN A 12 3.84 7.06 8.48
CA GLN A 12 2.86 5.97 8.59
C GLN A 12 2.31 5.61 7.20
N VAL A 13 2.08 6.61 6.35
CA VAL A 13 1.65 6.40 4.95
C VAL A 13 2.72 5.66 4.17
N ILE A 14 3.99 6.08 4.28
CA ILE A 14 5.13 5.44 3.61
C ILE A 14 5.27 3.98 4.04
N ARG A 15 5.21 3.69 5.35
CA ARG A 15 5.26 2.32 5.87
C ARG A 15 4.13 1.45 5.32
N ARG A 16 2.93 2.01 5.21
CA ARG A 16 1.78 1.27 4.69
C ARG A 16 1.90 1.03 3.19
N MET A 17 2.38 2.01 2.42
CA MET A 17 2.69 1.84 1.00
C MET A 17 3.77 0.79 0.77
N TRP A 18 4.84 0.81 1.58
CA TRP A 18 5.88 -0.20 1.55
C TRP A 18 5.34 -1.60 1.83
N LYS A 19 4.47 -1.76 2.85
CA LYS A 19 3.80 -3.03 3.15
C LYS A 19 3.00 -3.53 1.94
N LEU A 20 2.16 -2.68 1.34
CA LEU A 20 1.33 -3.04 0.18
C LEU A 20 2.17 -3.38 -1.06
N ALA A 21 3.27 -2.64 -1.30
CA ALA A 21 4.17 -2.92 -2.41
C ALA A 21 4.84 -4.30 -2.29
N ASN A 22 5.05 -4.78 -1.06
CA ASN A 22 5.66 -6.08 -0.77
C ASN A 22 4.65 -7.20 -0.48
N ALA A 23 3.35 -6.90 -0.45
CA ALA A 23 2.31 -7.87 -0.10
C ALA A 23 2.20 -8.99 -1.15
N GLY A 24 1.99 -10.22 -0.66
CA GLY A 24 1.88 -11.42 -1.50
C GLY A 24 0.53 -11.56 -2.19
N ALA A 25 0.49 -12.31 -3.30
CA ALA A 25 -0.77 -12.68 -3.97
C ALA A 25 -1.23 -14.11 -3.64
N GLY A 26 -0.39 -14.92 -3.01
CA GLY A 26 -0.58 -16.37 -2.87
C GLY A 26 -1.86 -16.75 -2.12
N ASP A 27 -2.16 -16.07 -1.03
CA ASP A 27 -3.36 -16.34 -0.24
C ASP A 27 -4.66 -15.94 -0.96
N ALA A 28 -4.63 -14.86 -1.75
CA ALA A 28 -5.75 -14.49 -2.61
C ALA A 28 -5.98 -15.51 -3.74
N VAL A 29 -4.90 -16.03 -4.33
CA VAL A 29 -4.98 -17.12 -5.32
C VAL A 29 -5.52 -18.38 -4.68
N ARG A 30 -5.05 -18.74 -3.49
CA ARG A 30 -5.58 -19.90 -2.73
C ARG A 30 -7.08 -19.76 -2.48
N LEU A 31 -7.53 -18.57 -2.05
CA LEU A 31 -8.95 -18.26 -1.85
C LEU A 31 -9.78 -18.41 -3.14
N ALA A 32 -9.20 -18.09 -4.30
CA ALA A 32 -9.84 -18.27 -5.61
C ALA A 32 -9.95 -19.74 -6.02
N CYS A 33 -8.97 -20.58 -5.68
CA CYS A 33 -8.95 -21.98 -6.08
C CYS A 33 -10.02 -22.84 -5.39
N PHE A 34 -10.48 -22.47 -4.19
CA PHE A 34 -11.44 -23.27 -3.41
C PHE A 34 -12.81 -22.61 -3.33
N PRO A 35 -13.90 -23.39 -3.39
CA PRO A 35 -15.24 -22.85 -3.20
C PRO A 35 -15.47 -22.47 -1.72
N PRO A 36 -16.45 -21.59 -1.41
CA PRO A 36 -16.66 -21.07 -0.06
C PRO A 36 -16.84 -22.14 1.02
N GLU A 37 -17.41 -23.30 0.66
CA GLU A 37 -17.65 -24.42 1.56
C GLU A 37 -16.35 -25.08 2.06
N GLU A 38 -15.25 -24.91 1.32
CA GLU A 38 -13.92 -25.45 1.63
C GLU A 38 -12.98 -24.42 2.26
N TRP A 39 -13.44 -23.19 2.48
CA TRP A 39 -12.61 -22.14 3.05
C TRP A 39 -12.27 -22.44 4.52
N GLN A 40 -10.98 -22.51 4.81
CA GLN A 40 -10.46 -22.70 6.16
C GLN A 40 -9.41 -21.62 6.49
N GLY A 41 -9.46 -21.09 7.70
CA GLY A 41 -8.48 -20.12 8.18
C GLY A 41 -8.47 -18.80 7.41
N VAL A 42 -9.63 -18.35 6.92
CA VAL A 42 -9.78 -17.11 6.13
C VAL A 42 -9.26 -15.90 6.91
N ASP A 43 -9.42 -15.90 8.24
CA ASP A 43 -8.93 -14.89 9.18
C ASP A 43 -7.40 -14.76 9.21
N ARG A 44 -6.68 -15.77 8.71
CA ARG A 44 -5.21 -15.82 8.68
C ARG A 44 -4.61 -15.51 7.32
N LEU A 45 -5.44 -15.28 6.30
CA LEU A 45 -4.98 -14.97 4.95
C LEU A 45 -4.36 -13.58 4.89
N GLU A 46 -3.20 -13.48 4.26
CA GLU A 46 -2.62 -12.21 3.85
C GLU A 46 -3.28 -11.73 2.55
N LEU A 47 -4.27 -10.84 2.67
CA LEU A 47 -5.01 -10.30 1.52
C LEU A 47 -4.71 -8.81 1.26
N ASP A 48 -3.64 -8.28 1.85
CA ASP A 48 -3.29 -6.86 1.76
C ASP A 48 -3.06 -6.39 0.31
N ALA A 49 -2.57 -7.28 -0.57
CA ALA A 49 -2.40 -6.97 -1.98
C ALA A 49 -3.72 -6.95 -2.77
N LEU A 50 -4.80 -7.55 -2.24
CA LEU A 50 -6.05 -7.77 -2.95
C LEU A 50 -6.97 -6.54 -2.84
N THR A 51 -7.38 -5.99 -3.97
CA THR A 51 -8.28 -4.83 -4.03
C THR A 51 -9.71 -5.22 -4.41
N GLU A 52 -9.89 -6.33 -5.12
CA GLU A 52 -11.20 -6.82 -5.54
C GLU A 52 -11.19 -8.34 -5.66
N PHE A 53 -12.25 -8.98 -5.17
CA PHE A 53 -12.52 -10.41 -5.34
C PHE A 53 -13.94 -10.59 -5.86
N LYS A 54 -14.09 -11.25 -7.01
CA LYS A 54 -15.40 -11.59 -7.58
C LYS A 54 -15.43 -13.04 -8.00
N ARG A 55 -16.52 -13.73 -7.68
CA ARG A 55 -16.80 -15.10 -8.15
C ARG A 55 -18.13 -15.09 -8.89
N GLY A 56 -18.10 -15.41 -10.18
CA GLY A 56 -19.27 -15.53 -11.03
C GLY A 56 -20.01 -16.85 -10.79
N SER A 57 -21.29 -16.90 -11.15
CA SER A 57 -22.12 -18.12 -11.09
C SER A 57 -21.66 -19.23 -12.05
N ASN A 58 -20.85 -18.88 -13.04
CA ASN A 58 -20.20 -19.82 -13.97
C ASN A 58 -18.87 -20.39 -13.45
N GLY A 59 -18.49 -20.08 -12.21
CA GLY A 59 -17.25 -20.55 -11.60
C GLY A 59 -16.00 -19.71 -11.94
N VAL A 60 -16.11 -18.69 -12.80
CA VAL A 60 -15.01 -17.76 -13.07
C VAL A 60 -14.74 -16.90 -11.83
N VAL A 61 -13.46 -16.80 -11.44
CA VAL A 61 -13.01 -15.91 -10.36
C VAL A 61 -12.15 -14.81 -10.94
N GLU A 62 -12.47 -13.56 -10.61
CA GLU A 62 -11.69 -12.38 -10.96
C GLU A 62 -11.05 -11.82 -9.69
N LEU A 63 -9.74 -11.63 -9.73
CA LEU A 63 -8.94 -11.00 -8.67
C LEU A 63 -8.33 -9.72 -9.21
N LYS A 64 -8.39 -8.64 -8.44
CA LYS A 64 -7.59 -7.44 -8.68
C LYS A 64 -6.65 -7.19 -7.53
N PHE A 65 -5.47 -6.69 -7.88
CA PHE A 65 -4.41 -6.40 -6.94
C PHE A 65 -4.09 -4.91 -6.92
N VAL A 66 -3.38 -4.50 -5.88
CA VAL A 66 -2.75 -3.18 -5.83
C VAL A 66 -1.78 -3.02 -6.99
N ASP A 67 -1.72 -1.80 -7.54
CA ASP A 67 -0.73 -1.45 -8.54
C ASP A 67 0.64 -1.28 -7.87
N ARG A 68 1.43 -2.35 -7.89
CA ARG A 68 2.76 -2.38 -7.26
C ARG A 68 3.72 -1.41 -7.93
N GLY A 69 3.67 -1.27 -9.26
CA GLY A 69 4.53 -0.33 -9.98
C GLY A 69 4.29 1.09 -9.51
N ARG A 70 3.03 1.51 -9.48
CA ARG A 70 2.64 2.85 -9.01
C ARG A 70 2.96 3.11 -7.54
N LEU A 71 2.87 2.08 -6.68
CA LEU A 71 3.28 2.21 -5.28
C LEU A 71 4.79 2.45 -5.16
N LEU A 72 5.60 1.69 -5.92
CA LEU A 72 7.05 1.82 -5.93
C LEU A 72 7.51 3.17 -6.50
N GLU A 73 6.89 3.65 -7.57
CA GLU A 73 7.15 4.99 -8.14
C GLU A 73 6.97 6.08 -7.06
N ARG A 74 5.83 6.08 -6.35
CA ARG A 74 5.58 7.07 -5.29
C ARG A 74 6.52 6.94 -4.09
N LEU A 75 6.98 5.72 -3.79
CA LEU A 75 7.97 5.47 -2.75
C LEU A 75 9.35 6.00 -3.17
N LEU A 76 9.71 5.91 -4.45
CA LEU A 76 10.94 6.48 -4.98
C LEU A 76 10.91 8.02 -4.90
N ASP A 77 9.80 8.64 -5.33
CA ASP A 77 9.61 10.10 -5.21
C ASP A 77 9.83 10.57 -3.76
N THR A 78 9.36 9.79 -2.79
CA THR A 78 9.50 10.10 -1.36
C THR A 78 10.97 10.15 -0.90
N VAL A 79 11.84 9.37 -1.53
CA VAL A 79 13.28 9.30 -1.25
C VAL A 79 14.02 10.43 -1.96
N ASP A 80 13.70 10.70 -3.23
CA ASP A 80 14.39 11.71 -4.05
C ASP A 80 14.17 13.14 -3.53
N HIS A 81 12.95 13.46 -3.08
CA HIS A 81 12.61 14.79 -2.55
C HIS A 81 13.16 15.04 -1.14
N SER A 82 13.84 14.07 -0.51
CA SER A 82 14.52 14.29 0.78
C SER A 82 15.80 15.13 0.65
N GLY A 83 16.36 15.25 -0.56
CA GLY A 83 17.53 16.08 -0.86
C GLY A 83 17.20 17.56 -1.07
N GLU A 84 16.07 17.88 -1.70
CA GLU A 84 15.67 19.27 -1.99
C GLU A 84 15.41 20.07 -0.72
N GLU A 85 14.71 19.50 0.26
CA GLU A 85 14.51 20.14 1.59
C GLU A 85 15.83 20.38 2.35
N GLN A 86 16.89 19.64 2.01
CA GLN A 86 18.21 19.79 2.61
C GLN A 86 19.02 20.89 1.90
N VAL A 87 18.89 20.99 0.57
CA VAL A 87 19.44 22.08 -0.25
C VAL A 87 18.81 23.42 0.11
N ASP A 88 17.48 23.49 0.23
CA ASP A 88 16.78 24.73 0.60
C ASP A 88 17.18 25.23 2.00
N ARG A 89 17.30 24.32 2.97
CA ARG A 89 17.82 24.66 4.31
C ARG A 89 19.26 25.14 4.29
N PHE A 90 20.10 24.54 3.45
CA PHE A 90 21.48 24.96 3.27
C PHE A 90 21.56 26.37 2.65
N LEU A 91 20.77 26.64 1.62
CA LEU A 91 20.71 27.96 0.97
C LEU A 91 20.18 29.04 1.91
N GLN A 92 19.12 28.77 2.68
CA GLN A 92 18.62 29.71 3.69
C GLN A 92 19.65 30.03 4.79
N ALA A 93 20.43 29.03 5.22
CA ALA A 93 21.49 29.23 6.21
C ALA A 93 22.62 30.12 5.67
N MET A 94 22.97 29.98 4.39
CA MET A 94 23.94 30.83 3.71
C MET A 94 23.44 32.27 3.52
N GLU A 95 22.15 32.47 3.24
CA GLU A 95 21.55 33.80 3.07
C GLU A 95 21.38 34.56 4.39
N GLY A 96 21.20 33.84 5.50
CA GLY A 96 21.11 34.40 6.86
C GLY A 96 22.46 34.84 7.48
N GLN A 97 23.59 34.63 6.80
CA GLN A 97 24.93 35.06 7.26
C GLN A 97 25.38 36.43 6.73
N LYS A 98 24.44 37.27 6.25
CA LYS A 98 24.74 38.65 5.81
C LYS A 98 24.73 39.67 6.95
#